data_AF-A0A1H3GDC6-F1
#
_entry.id   AF-A0A1H3GDC6-F1
#
_cell.length_a   1.000
_cell.length_b   1.000
_cell.length_c   1.000
_cell.angle_alpha   90.00
_cell.angle_beta   90.00
_cell.angle_gamma   90.00
#
_symmetry.space_group_name_H-M   'P 1'
#
loop_
_entity.id
_entity.type
_entity.pdbx_description
1 polymer ?
#
loop_
_entity_poly.entity_id
_entity_poly.type
_entity_poly.pdbx_seq_one_letter_code
_entity_poly.pdbx_strand_id
1 'polypeptide(L)'
;MFTFEDITTRYGNYLVPALIIILVIVLFVLIVVTLRFRLHLRNIRRQEMMQREVAYRRRIRLSDKEEVFERDNYTCQICGISRDFLDSLCSGLGDYLLLEADHIQSVSQGGTGKDIDNLQCLCWRCNRKKGGKKTNEEVKRMIDYGIEKLDSGEWN
;
A
#
# COMPACT_ATOMS: atom_id res chain seq x y z
N MET A 1 6.51 72.13 -34.50
CA MET A 1 5.17 71.96 -33.92
C MET A 1 4.72 70.56 -34.32
N PHE A 2 4.81 69.59 -33.41
CA PHE A 2 4.37 68.21 -33.70
C PHE A 2 2.84 68.21 -33.78
N THR A 3 2.27 67.77 -34.89
CA THR A 3 0.81 67.71 -35.07
C THR A 3 0.27 66.52 -34.28
N PHE A 4 -1.00 66.61 -33.86
CA PHE A 4 -1.70 65.54 -33.13
C PHE A 4 -1.69 64.20 -33.90
N GLU A 5 -1.64 64.27 -35.24
CA GLU A 5 -1.52 63.13 -36.16
C GLU A 5 -0.16 62.41 -36.07
N ASP A 6 0.94 63.11 -35.80
CA ASP A 6 2.26 62.48 -35.65
C ASP A 6 2.34 61.63 -34.37
N ILE A 7 1.62 62.04 -33.31
CA ILE A 7 1.58 61.34 -32.03
C ILE A 7 0.73 60.08 -32.14
N THR A 8 -0.48 60.15 -32.70
CA THR A 8 -1.36 58.99 -32.85
C THR A 8 -0.75 57.91 -33.74
N THR A 9 -0.06 58.29 -34.82
CA THR A 9 0.61 57.35 -35.74
C THR A 9 1.82 56.68 -35.08
N ARG A 10 2.61 57.45 -34.31
CA ARG A 10 3.79 56.91 -33.58
C ARG A 10 3.39 55.98 -32.43
N TYR A 11 2.40 56.36 -31.62
CA TYR A 11 1.92 55.52 -30.51
C TYR A 11 1.13 54.30 -31.01
N GLY A 12 0.37 54.41 -32.10
CA GLY A 12 -0.31 53.28 -32.74
C GLY A 12 0.65 52.19 -33.24
N ASN A 13 1.81 52.60 -33.78
CA ASN A 13 2.85 51.68 -34.27
C ASN A 13 3.53 50.85 -33.17
N TYR A 14 3.52 51.31 -31.90
CA TYR A 14 4.07 50.56 -30.76
C TYR A 14 2.99 49.85 -29.92
N LEU A 15 1.75 50.36 -29.93
CA LEU A 15 0.64 49.76 -29.18
C LEU A 15 0.27 48.37 -29.71
N VAL A 16 0.13 48.24 -31.03
CA VAL A 16 -0.21 46.96 -31.68
C VAL A 16 0.83 45.86 -31.38
N PRO A 17 2.15 46.06 -31.58
CA PRO A 17 3.13 45.03 -31.23
C PRO A 17 3.18 44.76 -29.72
N ALA A 18 2.97 45.75 -28.85
CA ALA A 18 2.89 45.53 -27.41
C ALA A 18 1.70 44.61 -27.03
N LEU A 19 0.53 44.82 -27.63
CA LEU A 19 -0.65 43.96 -27.43
C LEU A 19 -0.42 42.54 -27.96
N ILE A 20 0.27 42.39 -29.10
CA ILE A 20 0.64 41.07 -29.64
C ILE A 20 1.60 40.35 -28.67
N ILE A 21 2.60 41.04 -28.13
CA ILE A 21 3.53 40.47 -27.15
C ILE A 21 2.79 40.00 -25.89
N ILE A 22 1.88 40.83 -25.36
CA ILE A 22 1.04 40.47 -24.21
C ILE A 22 0.21 39.22 -24.52
N LEU A 23 -0.44 39.18 -25.69
CA LEU A 23 -1.24 38.02 -26.11
C LEU A 23 -0.37 36.75 -26.18
N VAL A 24 0.83 36.82 -26.76
CA VAL A 24 1.76 35.68 -26.85
C VAL A 24 2.18 35.21 -25.46
N ILE A 25 2.49 36.12 -24.53
CA ILE A 25 2.84 35.78 -23.15
C ILE A 25 1.66 35.09 -22.46
N VAL A 26 0.45 35.63 -22.60
CA VAL A 26 -0.77 35.04 -22.02
C VAL A 26 -1.00 33.64 -22.57
N LEU A 27 -0.93 33.46 -23.89
CA LEU A 27 -1.08 32.15 -24.54
C LEU A 27 0.00 31.16 -24.07
N PHE A 28 1.26 31.61 -23.94
CA PHE A 28 2.34 30.79 -23.43
C PHE A 28 2.09 30.34 -21.98
N VAL A 29 1.67 31.26 -21.10
CA VAL A 29 1.31 30.95 -19.71
C VAL A 29 0.15 29.94 -19.66
N LEU A 30 -0.90 30.14 -20.47
CA LEU A 30 -2.03 29.21 -20.55
C LEU A 30 -1.60 27.81 -21.03
N ILE A 31 -0.70 27.74 -22.01
CA ILE A 31 -0.12 26.48 -22.48
C ILE A 31 0.65 25.81 -21.35
N VAL A 32 1.56 26.52 -20.67
CA VAL A 32 2.36 25.98 -19.56
C VAL A 32 1.47 25.48 -18.42
N VAL A 33 0.48 26.28 -18.01
CA VAL A 33 -0.49 25.90 -16.95
C VAL A 33 -1.27 24.65 -17.36
N THR A 34 -1.76 24.60 -18.60
CA THR A 34 -2.51 23.44 -19.12
C THR A 34 -1.63 22.19 -19.17
N LEU A 35 -0.39 22.30 -19.62
CA LEU A 35 0.57 21.18 -19.67
C LEU A 35 0.88 20.67 -18.26
N ARG A 36 1.18 21.56 -17.31
CA ARG A 36 1.43 21.18 -15.91
C ARG A 36 0.22 20.50 -15.29
N PHE A 37 -0.97 21.05 -15.51
CA PHE A 37 -2.22 20.45 -15.03
C PHE A 37 -2.45 19.05 -15.61
N ARG A 38 -2.26 18.87 -16.92
CA ARG A 38 -2.37 17.55 -17.58
C ARG A 38 -1.37 16.54 -17.02
N LEU A 39 -0.12 16.94 -16.79
CA LEU A 39 0.90 16.07 -16.18
C LEU A 39 0.54 15.70 -14.75
N HIS A 40 0.04 16.66 -13.96
CA HIS A 40 -0.41 16.39 -12.60
C HIS A 40 -1.57 15.39 -12.55
N LEU A 41 -2.59 15.56 -13.41
CA LEU A 41 -3.70 14.60 -13.53
C LEU A 41 -3.24 13.21 -14.00
N ARG A 42 -2.20 13.13 -14.84
CA ARG A 42 -1.60 11.84 -15.23
C ARG A 42 -0.91 11.16 -14.04
N ASN A 43 -0.22 11.94 -13.20
CA ASN A 43 0.44 11.40 -12.02
C ASN A 43 -0.57 10.91 -10.97
N ILE A 44 -1.64 11.67 -10.71
CA ILE A 44 -2.74 11.24 -9.83
C ILE A 44 -3.33 9.92 -10.33
N ARG A 45 -3.74 9.85 -11.62
CA ARG A 45 -4.28 8.61 -12.20
C ARG A 45 -3.32 7.43 -12.09
N ARG A 46 -2.02 7.66 -12.31
CA ARG A 46 -0.98 6.61 -12.14
C ARG A 46 -0.90 6.13 -10.70
N GLN A 47 -0.95 7.03 -9.73
CA GLN A 47 -0.96 6.69 -8.31
C GLN A 47 -2.22 5.91 -7.93
N GLU A 48 -3.40 6.34 -8.39
CA GLU A 48 -4.66 5.63 -8.16
C GLU A 48 -4.63 4.21 -8.76
N MET A 49 -4.15 4.05 -9.99
CA MET A 49 -4.01 2.73 -10.62
C MET A 49 -3.06 1.83 -9.82
N MET A 50 -1.92 2.36 -9.38
CA MET A 50 -0.96 1.63 -8.56
C MET A 50 -1.57 1.22 -7.20
N GLN A 51 -2.29 2.13 -6.54
CA GLN A 51 -2.96 1.83 -5.28
C GLN A 51 -4.04 0.76 -5.43
N ARG A 52 -4.83 0.82 -6.51
CA ARG A 52 -5.83 -0.22 -6.83
C ARG A 52 -5.19 -1.58 -7.05
N GLU A 53 -4.10 -1.65 -7.80
CA GLU A 53 -3.37 -2.90 -8.04
C GLU A 53 -2.80 -3.48 -6.75
N VAL A 54 -2.19 -2.65 -5.90
CA VAL A 54 -1.69 -3.08 -4.59
C VAL A 54 -2.82 -3.57 -3.68
N ALA A 55 -3.94 -2.84 -3.61
CA ALA A 55 -5.10 -3.24 -2.82
C ALA A 55 -5.71 -4.55 -3.34
N TYR A 56 -5.74 -4.73 -4.66
CA TYR A 56 -6.21 -5.95 -5.30
C TYR A 56 -5.34 -7.16 -4.97
N ARG A 57 -4.02 -7.02 -5.03
CA ARG A 57 -3.06 -8.07 -4.66
C ARG A 57 -3.07 -8.39 -3.17
N ARG A 58 -3.34 -7.41 -2.30
CA ARG A 58 -3.45 -7.62 -0.84
C ARG A 58 -4.76 -8.29 -0.43
N ARG A 59 -5.77 -8.25 -1.29
CA ARG A 59 -7.10 -8.75 -0.96
C ARG A 59 -7.06 -10.27 -0.84
N ILE A 60 -7.47 -10.76 0.31
CA ILE A 60 -7.75 -12.17 0.58
C ILE A 60 -9.28 -12.33 0.62
N ARG A 61 -9.83 -13.29 -0.13
CA ARG A 61 -11.29 -13.54 -0.13
C ARG A 61 -11.69 -14.24 1.17
N LEU A 62 -12.96 -14.13 1.57
CA LEU A 62 -13.42 -14.78 2.80
C LEU A 62 -13.30 -16.31 2.71
N SER A 63 -13.66 -16.90 1.56
CA SER A 63 -13.47 -18.33 1.27
C SER A 63 -12.03 -18.78 1.49
N ASP A 64 -11.08 -18.01 0.96
CA ASP A 64 -9.66 -18.36 1.02
C ASP A 64 -9.13 -18.27 2.46
N LYS A 65 -9.71 -17.41 3.31
CA LYS A 65 -9.36 -17.35 4.74
C LYS A 65 -9.82 -18.59 5.49
N GLU A 66 -11.06 -19.01 5.26
CA GLU A 66 -11.65 -20.19 5.89
C GLU A 66 -10.85 -21.44 5.47
N GLU A 67 -10.60 -21.59 4.17
CA GLU A 67 -9.77 -22.67 3.62
C GLU A 67 -8.36 -22.71 4.22
N VAL A 68 -7.70 -21.55 4.36
CA VAL A 68 -6.38 -21.46 4.99
C VAL A 68 -6.42 -21.85 6.47
N PHE A 69 -7.43 -21.42 7.21
CA PHE A 69 -7.56 -21.78 8.62
C PHE A 69 -7.81 -23.27 8.82
N GLU A 70 -8.65 -23.88 8.00
CA GLU A 70 -8.89 -25.32 8.02
C GLU A 70 -7.65 -26.11 7.60
N ARG A 71 -7.00 -25.73 6.49
CA ARG A 71 -5.77 -26.34 5.99
C ARG A 71 -4.66 -26.33 7.04
N ASP A 72 -4.52 -25.22 7.74
CA ASP A 72 -3.49 -25.02 8.75
C ASP A 72 -3.93 -25.51 10.15
N ASN A 73 -5.04 -26.24 10.26
CA ASN A 73 -5.63 -26.73 11.52
C ASN A 73 -5.67 -25.65 12.61
N TYR A 74 -6.12 -24.44 12.27
CA TYR A 74 -6.17 -23.28 13.18
C TYR A 74 -4.84 -23.04 13.93
N THR A 75 -3.71 -23.33 13.28
CA THR A 75 -2.36 -23.30 13.85
C THR A 75 -1.54 -22.18 13.23
N CYS A 76 -0.90 -21.36 14.06
CA CYS A 76 0.00 -20.33 13.59
C CYS A 76 1.24 -20.95 12.91
N GLN A 77 1.41 -20.68 11.62
CA GLN A 77 2.51 -21.22 10.79
C GLN A 77 3.90 -20.64 11.12
N ILE A 78 4.00 -19.73 12.08
CA ILE A 78 5.28 -19.18 12.57
C ILE A 78 5.64 -19.74 13.94
N CYS A 79 4.75 -19.66 14.94
CA CYS A 79 5.06 -20.01 16.33
C CYS A 79 4.44 -21.34 16.79
N GLY A 80 3.65 -22.01 15.94
CA GLY A 80 3.05 -23.30 16.23
C GLY A 80 1.83 -23.28 17.16
N ILE A 81 1.50 -22.17 17.82
CA ILE A 81 0.35 -22.10 18.72
C ILE A 81 -0.95 -22.28 17.94
N SER A 82 -1.80 -23.21 18.38
CA SER A 82 -3.12 -23.51 17.81
C SER A 82 -4.25 -23.37 18.84
N ARG A 83 -5.50 -23.36 18.38
CA ARG A 83 -6.68 -23.39 19.27
C ARG A 83 -6.70 -24.66 20.11
N ASP A 84 -6.57 -25.81 19.47
CA ASP A 84 -6.55 -27.12 20.12
C ASP A 84 -5.43 -27.22 21.17
N PHE A 85 -4.25 -26.67 20.87
CA PHE A 85 -3.14 -26.63 21.82
C PHE A 85 -3.53 -25.84 23.08
N LEU A 86 -4.11 -24.65 22.93
CA LEU A 86 -4.54 -23.84 24.08
C LEU A 86 -5.70 -24.50 24.84
N ASP A 87 -6.66 -25.09 24.15
CA ASP A 87 -7.78 -25.80 24.78
C ASP A 87 -7.32 -27.04 25.56
N SER A 88 -6.24 -27.69 25.13
CA SER A 88 -5.61 -28.79 25.87
C SER A 88 -5.03 -28.34 27.22
N LEU A 89 -4.66 -27.06 27.35
CA LEU A 89 -4.17 -26.47 28.61
C LEU A 89 -5.32 -26.01 29.51
N CYS A 90 -6.34 -25.40 28.92
CA CYS A 90 -7.54 -24.96 29.62
C CYS A 90 -8.69 -24.87 28.62
N SER A 91 -9.77 -25.62 28.87
CA SER A 91 -10.95 -25.64 27.99
C SER A 91 -11.51 -24.23 27.74
N GLY A 92 -11.64 -23.85 26.47
CA GLY A 92 -12.12 -22.53 26.02
C GLY A 92 -11.03 -21.48 25.90
N LEU A 93 -9.77 -21.79 26.21
CA LEU A 93 -8.67 -20.85 26.04
C LEU A 93 -8.36 -20.57 24.55
N GLY A 94 -8.60 -21.55 23.68
CA GLY A 94 -8.44 -21.43 22.24
C GLY A 94 -9.31 -20.32 21.62
N ASP A 95 -10.46 -20.02 22.20
CA ASP A 95 -11.38 -18.95 21.75
C ASP A 95 -10.73 -17.55 21.82
N TYR A 96 -9.75 -17.37 22.70
CA TYR A 96 -9.01 -16.12 22.84
C TYR A 96 -7.84 -15.99 21.85
N LEU A 97 -7.54 -17.03 21.07
CA LEU A 97 -6.50 -16.99 20.05
C LEU A 97 -7.04 -16.33 18.77
N LEU A 98 -6.70 -15.05 18.60
CA LEU A 98 -6.97 -14.35 17.35
C LEU A 98 -6.01 -14.82 16.25
N LEU A 99 -6.58 -15.50 15.24
CA LEU A 99 -5.93 -15.94 14.02
C LEU A 99 -6.30 -15.05 12.84
N GLU A 100 -5.32 -14.79 11.99
CA GLU A 100 -5.43 -13.92 10.82
C GLU A 100 -4.76 -14.61 9.63
N ALA A 101 -5.41 -14.58 8.46
CA ALA A 101 -4.77 -15.02 7.22
C ALA A 101 -3.81 -13.92 6.72
N ASP A 102 -2.56 -14.28 6.47
CA ASP A 102 -1.56 -13.40 5.87
C ASP A 102 -0.86 -14.09 4.71
N HIS A 103 -0.13 -13.31 3.91
CA HIS A 103 0.64 -13.81 2.78
C HIS A 103 1.97 -14.41 3.27
N ILE A 104 2.45 -15.50 2.70
CA ILE A 104 3.80 -16.03 2.91
C ILE A 104 4.80 -15.04 2.31
N GLN A 105 4.72 -14.81 1.01
CA GLN A 105 5.42 -13.73 0.32
C GLN A 105 4.54 -12.48 0.30
N SER A 106 5.05 -11.37 0.83
CA SER A 106 4.27 -10.14 0.89
C SER A 106 4.04 -9.52 -0.49
N VAL A 107 3.01 -8.68 -0.62
CA VAL A 107 2.70 -7.99 -1.90
C VAL A 107 3.84 -7.11 -2.39
N SER A 108 4.62 -6.50 -1.47
CA SER A 108 5.82 -5.74 -1.85
C SER A 108 6.95 -6.60 -2.41
N GLN A 109 6.92 -7.91 -2.14
CA GLN A 109 7.89 -8.89 -2.65
C GLN A 109 7.35 -9.68 -3.84
N GLY A 110 6.18 -9.32 -4.38
CA GLY A 110 5.59 -9.94 -5.56
C GLY A 110 4.44 -10.91 -5.28
N GLY A 111 4.16 -11.22 -4.00
CA GLY A 111 3.06 -12.12 -3.63
C GLY A 111 1.67 -11.54 -3.89
N THR A 112 0.66 -12.40 -3.84
CA THR A 112 -0.75 -12.08 -4.09
C THR A 112 -1.66 -12.91 -3.20
N GLY A 113 -2.79 -12.33 -2.77
CA GLY A 113 -3.80 -13.00 -1.94
C GLY A 113 -4.82 -13.82 -2.73
N LYS A 114 -4.66 -13.90 -4.05
CA LYS A 114 -5.42 -14.84 -4.91
C LYS A 114 -4.84 -16.25 -4.95
N ASP A 115 -3.58 -16.36 -4.58
CA ASP A 115 -2.85 -17.61 -4.61
C ASP A 115 -2.95 -18.21 -3.20
N ILE A 116 -3.77 -19.25 -3.07
CA ILE A 116 -4.06 -19.91 -1.79
C ILE A 116 -2.78 -20.51 -1.17
N ASP A 117 -1.84 -20.97 -2.00
CA ASP A 117 -0.56 -21.54 -1.57
C ASP A 117 0.36 -20.46 -1.01
N ASN A 118 0.15 -19.20 -1.39
CA ASN A 118 0.85 -18.05 -0.82
C ASN A 118 0.16 -17.49 0.44
N LEU A 119 -0.90 -18.13 0.96
CA LEU A 119 -1.56 -17.72 2.19
C LEU A 119 -1.22 -18.65 3.35
N GLN A 120 -1.31 -18.14 4.57
CA GLN A 120 -1.02 -18.88 5.81
C GLN A 120 -1.82 -18.33 6.99
N CYS A 121 -2.10 -19.20 7.95
CA CYS A 121 -2.71 -18.87 9.23
C CYS A 121 -1.63 -18.35 10.21
N LEU A 122 -1.80 -17.14 10.73
CA LEU A 122 -0.90 -16.56 11.74
C LEU A 122 -1.69 -16.11 12.97
N CYS A 123 -1.12 -16.25 14.17
CA CYS A 123 -1.64 -15.54 15.33
C CYS A 123 -1.36 -14.03 15.22
N TRP A 124 -2.18 -13.22 15.89
CA TRP A 124 -2.07 -11.75 15.86
C TRP A 124 -0.65 -11.23 16.21
N ARG A 125 0.06 -11.88 17.15
CA ARG A 125 1.43 -11.50 17.54
C ARG A 125 2.41 -11.72 16.39
N CYS A 126 2.34 -12.88 15.73
CA CYS A 126 3.21 -13.23 14.61
C CYS A 126 2.91 -12.35 13.40
N ASN A 127 1.62 -12.17 13.06
CA ASN A 127 1.22 -11.33 11.93
C ASN A 127 1.70 -9.88 12.11
N ARG A 128 1.47 -9.30 13.30
CA ARG A 128 1.95 -7.95 13.61
C ARG A 128 3.47 -7.82 13.55
N LYS A 129 4.22 -8.83 14.01
CA LYS A 129 5.69 -8.84 13.97
C LYS A 129 6.23 -8.97 12.54
N LYS A 130 5.54 -9.74 11.68
CA LYS A 130 5.82 -9.89 10.25
C LYS A 130 5.62 -8.58 9.50
N GLY A 131 4.46 -7.93 9.70
CA GLY A 131 4.16 -6.57 9.25
C GLY A 131 4.33 -6.34 7.74
N GLY A 132 4.19 -7.40 6.94
CA GLY A 132 4.39 -7.37 5.48
C GLY A 132 5.82 -7.09 4.99
N LYS A 133 6.80 -7.00 5.91
CA LYS A 133 8.19 -6.65 5.59
C LYS A 133 9.18 -7.79 5.85
N LYS A 134 8.84 -8.67 6.78
CA LYS A 134 9.69 -9.79 7.20
C LYS A 134 9.17 -11.10 6.63
N THR A 135 10.08 -12.04 6.49
CA THR A 135 9.82 -13.46 6.22
C THR A 135 9.44 -14.19 7.51
N ASN A 136 8.84 -15.38 7.38
CA ASN A 136 8.54 -16.22 8.53
C ASN A 136 9.80 -16.54 9.36
N GLU A 137 10.91 -16.84 8.69
CA GLU A 137 12.19 -17.18 9.32
C GLU A 137 12.85 -16.00 10.05
N GLU A 138 12.68 -14.78 9.56
CA GLU A 138 13.07 -13.59 10.30
C GLU A 138 12.21 -13.42 11.57
N VAL A 139 10.90 -13.65 11.48
CA VAL A 139 10.03 -13.54 12.68
C VAL A 139 10.37 -14.62 13.70
N LYS A 140 10.56 -15.88 13.29
CA LYS A 140 10.97 -16.98 14.19
C LYS A 140 12.24 -16.66 14.98
N ARG A 141 13.22 -16.03 14.35
CA ARG A 141 14.46 -15.59 15.03
C ARG A 141 14.26 -14.47 16.04
N MET A 142 13.13 -13.76 15.99
CA MET A 142 12.85 -12.60 16.84
C MET A 142 11.85 -12.90 17.96
N ILE A 143 11.21 -14.08 17.99
CA ILE A 143 10.19 -14.40 18.99
C ILE A 143 10.79 -15.19 20.16
N ASP A 144 10.30 -14.89 21.35
CA ASP A 144 10.57 -15.55 22.63
C ASP A 144 9.37 -16.41 23.08
N TYR A 145 8.39 -16.60 22.20
CA TYR A 145 7.16 -17.36 22.44
C TYR A 145 6.92 -18.36 21.31
N GLY A 146 6.02 -19.30 21.54
CA GLY A 146 5.68 -20.37 20.59
C GLY A 146 5.84 -21.74 21.23
N ILE A 147 5.35 -22.78 20.56
CA ILE A 147 5.39 -24.15 21.09
C ILE A 147 6.83 -24.57 21.41
N GLU A 148 7.76 -24.31 20.50
CA GLU A 148 9.19 -24.65 20.67
C GLU A 148 9.87 -23.95 21.87
N LYS A 149 9.24 -22.92 22.45
CA LYS A 149 9.76 -22.18 23.61
C LYS A 149 9.15 -22.61 24.95
N LEU A 150 8.15 -23.49 24.92
CA LEU A 150 7.52 -23.99 26.14
C LEU A 150 8.38 -25.05 26.84
N ASP A 151 9.08 -25.87 26.06
CA ASP A 151 9.93 -26.95 26.58
C ASP A 151 11.29 -26.45 27.12
N SER A 152 11.68 -25.20 26.86
CA SER A 152 12.97 -24.66 27.30
C SER A 152 13.06 -24.36 28.79
N GLY A 153 11.97 -24.45 29.56
CA GLY A 153 11.99 -24.27 31.03
C GLY A 153 12.36 -22.86 31.52
N GLU A 154 12.69 -21.93 30.63
CA GLU A 154 13.04 -20.54 30.94
C GLU A 154 11.77 -19.68 30.99
N TRP A 155 10.96 -19.86 32.03
CA TRP A 155 9.97 -18.87 32.43
C TRP A 155 10.64 -17.86 33.36
N ASN A 156 11.35 -16.89 32.79
CA ASN A 156 11.87 -15.72 33.51
C ASN A 156 10.85 -14.59 33.52
#